data_AF-K6ZD35-F1
#
_entry.id   AF-K6ZD35-F1
#
_cell.length_a   1.000
_cell.length_b   1.000
_cell.length_c   1.000
_cell.angle_alpha   90.00
_cell.angle_beta   90.00
_cell.angle_gamma   90.00
#
_symmetry.space_group_name_H-M   'P 1'
#
loop_
_entity.id
_entity.type
_entity.pdbx_description
1 polymer ?
#
loop_
_entity_poly.entity_id
_entity_poly.type
_entity_poly.pdbx_seq_one_letter_code
_entity_poly.pdbx_strand_id
1 'polypeptide(L)'
;MEKLKRTKQLKSLLHILDNPRGVSEKSINRAAHTMSGRNVPTDIERLYNIEFVKPRVRGTARDGSRYSIYQLTDITQVHNLIKLVKYNCLTNRFKSIDQIYFNYAIQSYEAYFKAAAAKKN
;
A
#
# COMPACT_ATOMS: atom_id res chain seq x y z
N MET A 1 13.36 17.97 9.36
CA MET A 1 13.60 16.55 8.99
C MET A 1 12.39 15.65 9.25
N GLU A 2 11.69 15.77 10.37
CA GLU A 2 10.59 14.88 10.74
C GLU A 2 9.32 15.03 9.87
N LYS A 3 8.93 16.27 9.54
CA LYS A 3 7.83 16.58 8.61
C LYS A 3 8.02 15.89 7.25
N LEU A 4 9.25 15.91 6.72
CA LEU A 4 9.61 15.24 5.47
C LEU A 4 9.43 13.72 5.59
N LYS A 5 9.85 13.10 6.69
CA LYS A 5 9.64 11.65 6.94
C LYS A 5 8.15 11.29 6.98
N ARG A 6 7.34 12.09 7.66
CA ARG A 6 5.88 11.92 7.79
C ARG A 6 5.17 12.02 6.42
N THR A 7 5.55 12.99 5.60
CA THR A 7 5.02 13.12 4.23
C THR A 7 5.40 11.93 3.35
N LYS A 8 6.63 11.42 3.48
CA LYS A 8 7.10 10.24 2.72
C LYS A 8 6.30 8.98 3.10
N GLN A 9 6.06 8.76 4.39
CA GLN A 9 5.24 7.65 4.86
C GLN A 9 3.81 7.74 4.30
N LEU A 10 3.17 8.91 4.38
CA LEU A 10 1.82 9.11 3.83
C LEU A 10 1.78 8.79 2.32
N LYS A 11 2.77 9.26 1.54
CA LYS A 11 2.87 8.94 0.11
C LYS A 11 2.98 7.44 -0.15
N SER A 12 3.75 6.71 0.66
CA SER A 12 3.83 5.25 0.55
C SER A 12 2.49 4.56 0.82
N LEU A 13 1.76 4.98 1.86
CA LEU A 13 0.47 4.40 2.21
C LEU A 13 -0.57 4.64 1.11
N LEU A 14 -0.62 5.85 0.55
CA LEU A 14 -1.52 6.18 -0.57
C LEU A 14 -1.16 5.38 -1.83
N HIS A 15 0.12 5.24 -2.13
CA HIS A 15 0.55 4.43 -3.27
C HIS A 15 0.13 2.96 -3.14
N ILE A 16 0.19 2.37 -1.94
CA ILE A 16 -0.36 1.02 -1.70
C ILE A 16 -1.87 1.01 -1.96
N LEU A 17 -2.59 2.02 -1.48
CA LEU A 17 -4.03 2.14 -1.63
C LEU A 17 -4.49 2.36 -3.08
N ASP A 18 -3.68 3.02 -3.92
CA ASP A 18 -3.98 3.25 -5.34
C ASP A 18 -3.74 2.03 -6.23
N ASN A 19 -3.13 0.95 -5.71
CA ASN A 19 -2.66 -0.18 -6.51
C ASN A 19 -3.22 -1.53 -5.99
N PRO A 20 -4.48 -1.89 -6.34
CA PRO A 20 -5.12 -3.13 -5.91
C PRO A 20 -4.38 -4.42 -6.28
N ARG A 21 -3.61 -4.39 -7.37
CA ARG A 21 -2.78 -5.51 -7.85
C ARG A 21 -1.46 -5.67 -7.06
N GLY A 22 -1.26 -4.84 -6.05
CA GLY A 22 -0.06 -4.80 -5.24
C GLY A 22 1.03 -3.90 -5.82
N VAL A 23 2.05 -3.68 -5.00
CA VAL A 23 3.15 -2.76 -5.27
C VAL A 23 4.49 -3.44 -5.01
N SER A 24 5.54 -3.01 -5.72
CA SER A 24 6.92 -3.39 -5.38
C SER A 24 7.56 -2.37 -4.46
N GLU A 25 8.58 -2.77 -3.69
CA GLU A 25 9.39 -1.84 -2.89
C GLU A 25 9.94 -0.68 -3.75
N LYS A 26 10.39 -0.97 -4.96
CA LYS A 26 10.90 0.05 -5.90
C LYS A 26 9.80 1.05 -6.28
N SER A 27 8.57 0.59 -6.50
CA SER A 27 7.44 1.48 -6.81
C SER A 27 7.04 2.36 -5.63
N ILE A 28 7.05 1.81 -4.41
CA ILE A 28 6.79 2.56 -3.17
C ILE A 28 7.86 3.63 -2.96
N ASN A 29 9.14 3.25 -3.10
CA ASN A 29 10.27 4.16 -2.91
C ASN A 29 10.22 5.32 -3.91
N ARG A 30 9.82 5.03 -5.16
CA ARG A 30 9.59 6.05 -6.19
C ARG A 30 8.45 6.99 -5.78
N ALA A 31 7.29 6.47 -5.39
CA ALA A 31 6.15 7.29 -4.97
C ALA A 31 6.48 8.19 -3.75
N ALA A 32 7.29 7.68 -2.82
CA ALA A 32 7.72 8.42 -1.64
C ALA A 32 8.93 9.35 -1.87
N HIS A 33 9.50 9.41 -3.08
CA HIS A 33 10.76 10.13 -3.36
C HIS A 33 11.88 9.76 -2.36
N THR A 34 12.13 8.46 -2.23
CA THR A 34 13.17 7.87 -1.36
C THR A 34 14.13 7.02 -2.17
N MET A 35 15.44 7.15 -1.92
CA MET A 35 16.46 6.46 -2.72
C MET A 35 16.70 5.00 -2.31
N SER A 36 16.55 4.63 -1.03
CA SER A 36 16.52 3.22 -0.61
C SER A 36 16.10 3.07 0.86
N GLY A 37 15.81 1.83 1.29
CA GLY A 37 16.18 1.38 2.64
C GLY A 37 15.05 1.09 3.63
N ARG A 38 13.79 1.46 3.36
CA ARG A 38 12.68 1.07 4.25
C ARG A 38 11.76 0.09 3.56
N ASN A 39 11.61 -1.08 4.17
CA ASN A 39 10.62 -2.06 3.77
C ASN A 39 9.27 -1.65 4.36
N VAL A 40 8.69 -0.58 3.79
CA VAL A 40 7.42 0.00 4.25
C VAL A 40 6.32 -1.06 4.41
N PRO A 41 6.12 -2.00 3.45
CA PRO A 41 5.15 -3.08 3.66
C PRO A 41 5.45 -3.94 4.89
N THR A 42 6.71 -4.30 5.13
CA THR A 42 7.08 -5.11 6.31
C THR A 42 6.92 -4.32 7.61
N ASP A 43 7.21 -3.02 7.62
CA ASP A 43 6.96 -2.15 8.78
C ASP A 43 5.45 -2.05 9.05
N ILE A 44 4.65 -1.98 7.98
CA ILE A 44 3.19 -1.96 8.07
C ILE A 44 2.64 -3.26 8.65
N GLU A 45 3.12 -4.42 8.18
CA GLU A 45 2.78 -5.74 8.75
C GLU A 45 3.11 -5.78 10.25
N ARG A 46 4.32 -5.36 10.64
CA ARG A 46 4.81 -5.47 12.02
C ARG A 46 4.16 -4.50 13.00
N LEU A 47 3.97 -3.25 12.60
CA LEU A 47 3.54 -2.19 13.52
C LEU A 47 2.02 -2.01 13.55
N TYR A 48 1.32 -2.35 12.48
CA TYR A 48 -0.11 -2.05 12.33
C TYR A 48 -0.95 -3.30 12.05
N ASN A 49 -0.33 -4.49 12.02
CA ASN A 49 -1.00 -5.76 11.78
C ASN A 49 -1.84 -5.75 10.48
N ILE A 50 -1.33 -5.06 9.45
CA ILE A 50 -1.95 -5.01 8.12
C ILE A 50 -1.28 -6.07 7.25
N GLU A 51 -2.06 -7.04 6.80
CA GLU A 51 -1.54 -8.24 6.15
C GLU A 51 -1.43 -8.09 4.63
N PHE A 52 -0.38 -8.70 4.08
CA PHE A 52 -0.19 -8.86 2.64
C PHE A 52 -0.18 -10.34 2.27
N VAL A 53 -0.58 -10.64 1.03
CA VAL A 53 -0.66 -12.00 0.49
C VAL A 53 0.66 -12.75 0.65
N LYS A 54 0.56 -13.98 1.17
CA LYS A 54 1.66 -14.94 1.32
C LYS A 54 1.31 -16.26 0.63
N PRO A 55 2.26 -16.92 -0.07
CA PRO A 55 3.59 -16.43 -0.41
C PRO A 55 3.52 -15.18 -1.32
N ARG A 56 4.50 -14.28 -1.17
CA ARG A 56 4.55 -13.05 -1.99
C ARG A 56 4.78 -13.42 -3.45
N VAL A 57 4.00 -12.83 -4.36
CA VAL A 57 4.21 -12.98 -5.80
C VAL A 57 5.57 -12.37 -6.15
N ARG A 58 6.39 -13.12 -6.91
CA ARG A 58 7.68 -12.64 -7.38
C ARG A 58 7.60 -12.25 -8.85
N GLY A 59 8.04 -11.04 -9.15
CA GLY A 59 8.28 -10.59 -10.52
C GLY A 59 9.77 -10.62 -10.86
N THR A 60 10.06 -10.58 -12.16
CA THR A 60 11.41 -10.44 -12.69
C THR A 60 11.50 -9.14 -13.48
N ALA A 61 12.47 -8.30 -13.17
CA ALA A 61 12.73 -7.07 -13.90
C ALA A 61 13.49 -7.38 -15.21
N ARG A 62 13.61 -6.37 -16.09
CA ARG A 62 14.29 -6.52 -17.39
C ARG A 62 15.76 -6.90 -17.26
N ASP A 63 16.40 -6.52 -16.16
CA ASP A 63 17.79 -6.86 -15.82
C ASP A 63 17.94 -8.25 -15.17
N GLY A 64 16.87 -9.04 -15.10
CA GLY A 64 16.86 -10.36 -14.47
C GLY A 64 16.72 -10.33 -12.95
N SER A 65 16.73 -9.15 -12.32
CA SER A 65 16.57 -9.04 -10.87
C SER A 65 15.16 -9.44 -10.42
N ARG A 66 15.07 -10.21 -9.34
CA ARG A 66 13.78 -10.62 -8.76
C ARG A 66 13.29 -9.57 -7.78
N TYR A 67 11.98 -9.31 -7.77
CA TYR A 67 11.33 -8.43 -6.81
C TYR A 67 10.05 -9.05 -6.26
N SER A 68 9.65 -8.64 -5.06
CA SER A 68 8.39 -9.06 -4.44
C SER A 68 7.29 -8.04 -4.74
N ILE A 69 6.07 -8.55 -4.94
CA ILE A 69 4.84 -7.76 -5.02
C ILE A 69 4.11 -7.90 -3.68
N TYR A 70 3.78 -6.76 -3.10
CA TYR A 70 3.06 -6.61 -1.84
C TYR A 70 1.62 -6.22 -2.16
N GLN A 71 0.72 -7.18 -2.00
CA GLN A 71 -0.71 -7.00 -2.26
C GLN A 71 -1.48 -7.25 -0.96
N LEU A 72 -2.42 -6.36 -0.61
CA LEU A 72 -3.29 -6.57 0.56
C LEU A 72 -4.10 -7.87 0.39
N THR A 73 -4.31 -8.59 1.49
CA THR A 73 -4.97 -9.90 1.46
C THR A 73 -6.45 -9.82 1.13
N ASP A 74 -7.15 -8.84 1.70
CA ASP A 74 -8.60 -8.68 1.60
C ASP A 74 -9.05 -7.23 1.83
N ILE A 75 -10.36 -7.01 1.80
CA ILE A 75 -10.96 -5.69 2.00
C ILE A 75 -10.82 -5.19 3.44
N THR A 76 -10.73 -6.08 4.43
CA THR A 76 -10.49 -5.72 5.83
C THR A 76 -9.14 -5.03 5.96
N GLN A 77 -8.11 -5.54 5.29
CA GLN A 77 -6.78 -4.91 5.27
C GLN A 77 -6.77 -3.55 4.56
N VAL A 78 -7.61 -3.37 3.53
CA VAL A 78 -7.81 -2.07 2.87
C VAL A 78 -8.39 -1.05 3.86
N HIS A 79 -9.43 -1.44 4.62
CA HIS A 79 -10.00 -0.57 5.65
C HIS A 79 -9.00 -0.24 6.76
N ASN A 80 -8.18 -1.21 7.19
CA ASN A 80 -7.12 -0.97 8.17
C ASN A 80 -6.07 0.03 7.64
N LEU A 81 -5.68 -0.10 6.37
CA LEU A 81 -4.78 0.86 5.72
C LEU A 81 -5.38 2.26 5.64
N ILE A 82 -6.68 2.39 5.31
CA ILE A 82 -7.38 3.68 5.29
C ILE A 82 -7.41 4.31 6.69
N LYS A 83 -7.70 3.52 7.73
CA LYS A 83 -7.65 4.00 9.13
C LYS A 83 -6.26 4.53 9.46
N LEU A 84 -5.20 3.81 9.06
CA LEU A 84 -3.81 4.24 9.26
C LEU A 84 -3.50 5.55 8.51
N VAL A 85 -3.98 5.71 7.28
CA VAL A 85 -3.84 6.95 6.50
C VAL A 85 -4.52 8.12 7.21
N LYS A 86 -5.78 7.94 7.63
CA LYS A 86 -6.55 8.97 8.37
C LYS A 86 -5.84 9.38 9.67
N TYR A 87 -5.37 8.40 10.44
CA TYR A 87 -4.60 8.62 11.65
C TYR A 87 -3.31 9.40 11.40
N ASN A 88 -2.59 9.07 10.32
CA ASN A 88 -1.39 9.79 9.92
C ASN A 88 -1.69 11.23 9.50
N CYS A 89 -2.80 11.49 8.79
CA CYS A 89 -3.17 12.86 8.45
C CYS A 89 -3.48 13.68 9.71
N LEU A 90 -4.25 13.12 10.65
CA LEU A 90 -4.62 13.78 11.90
C LEU A 90 -3.38 14.10 12.76
N THR A 91 -2.54 13.11 13.02
CA THR A 91 -1.35 13.22 13.87
C THR A 91 -0.34 14.24 13.32
N ASN A 92 -0.27 14.35 11.99
CA ASN A 92 0.70 15.22 11.33
C ASN A 92 0.12 16.57 10.88
N ARG A 93 -1.14 16.87 11.23
CA ARG A 93 -1.87 18.08 10.82
C ARG A 93 -1.85 18.28 9.30
N PHE A 94 -1.93 17.20 8.53
CA PHE A 94 -2.11 17.27 7.09
C PHE A 94 -3.58 17.48 6.76
N LYS A 95 -3.86 18.09 5.59
CA LYS A 95 -5.22 18.19 5.07
C LYS A 95 -5.83 16.79 4.99
N SER A 96 -7.05 16.65 5.50
CA SER A 96 -7.79 15.39 5.38
C SER A 96 -7.98 15.04 3.92
N ILE A 97 -7.82 13.75 3.61
CA ILE A 97 -8.10 13.21 2.29
C ILE A 97 -9.62 13.01 2.18
N ASP A 98 -10.17 13.35 1.03
CA ASP A 98 -11.60 13.27 0.78
C ASP A 98 -12.11 11.83 0.94
N GLN A 99 -13.30 11.68 1.52
CA GLN A 99 -13.96 10.38 1.62
C GLN A 99 -14.26 9.79 0.25
N ILE A 100 -14.49 10.61 -0.78
CA ILE A 100 -14.68 10.17 -2.17
C ILE A 100 -13.46 9.36 -2.66
N TYR A 101 -12.25 9.81 -2.34
CA TYR A 101 -11.01 9.10 -2.71
C TYR A 101 -10.95 7.72 -2.04
N PHE A 102 -11.29 7.62 -0.75
CA PHE A 102 -11.33 6.33 -0.06
C PHE A 102 -12.40 5.39 -0.62
N ASN A 103 -13.57 5.92 -0.98
CA ASN A 103 -14.63 5.12 -1.57
C ASN A 103 -14.19 4.54 -2.94
N TYR A 104 -13.52 5.35 -3.76
CA TYR A 104 -12.96 4.88 -5.04
C TYR A 104 -11.91 3.78 -4.85
N ALA A 105 -11.02 3.95 -3.87
CA ALA A 105 -10.01 2.92 -3.56
C ALA A 105 -10.67 1.61 -3.11
N ILE A 106 -11.65 1.68 -2.21
CA ILE A 106 -12.42 0.51 -1.74
C ILE A 106 -13.06 -0.22 -2.93
N GLN A 107 -13.79 0.50 -3.78
CA GLN A 107 -14.43 -0.08 -4.98
C GLN A 107 -13.43 -0.77 -5.91
N SER A 108 -12.27 -0.14 -6.12
CA SER A 108 -11.19 -0.70 -6.95
C SER A 108 -10.64 -2.01 -6.39
N TYR A 109 -10.48 -2.09 -5.06
CA TYR A 109 -10.08 -3.32 -4.39
C TYR A 109 -11.18 -4.40 -4.41
N GLU A 110 -12.44 -4.04 -4.17
CA GLU A 110 -13.56 -4.98 -4.25
C GLU A 110 -13.68 -5.61 -5.64
N ALA A 111 -13.57 -4.80 -6.70
CA ALA A 111 -13.58 -5.27 -8.07
C ALA A 111 -12.40 -6.23 -8.35
N TYR A 112 -11.21 -5.87 -7.86
CA TYR A 112 -10.03 -6.71 -7.98
C TYR A 112 -10.20 -8.06 -7.26
N PHE A 113 -10.68 -8.05 -6.01
CA PHE A 113 -10.87 -9.28 -5.23
C PHE A 113 -11.94 -10.19 -5.84
N LYS A 114 -13.06 -9.62 -6.32
CA LYS A 114 -14.10 -10.38 -7.05
C LYS A 114 -13.53 -11.04 -8.31
N ALA A 115 -12.76 -10.30 -9.11
CA ALA A 115 -12.14 -10.84 -10.32
C ALA A 115 -11.07 -11.91 -10.00
N ALA A 116 -10.31 -11.75 -8.91
CA ALA A 116 -9.33 -12.73 -8.46
C ALA A 116 -10.00 -14.03 -7.96
N ALA A 117 -11.13 -13.93 -7.26
CA ALA A 117 -11.92 -15.09 -6.83
C ALA A 117 -12.51 -15.85 -8.02
N ALA A 118 -13.06 -15.14 -9.01
CA ALA A 118 -13.63 -15.76 -10.22
C ALA A 118 -12.62 -16.53 -11.06
N LYS A 119 -11.33 -16.18 -11.01
CA LYS A 119 -10.25 -16.89 -11.73
C LYS A 119 -9.76 -18.17 -11.04
N LYS A 120 -10.14 -18.38 -9.77
CA LYS A 120 -9.74 -19.56 -9.01
C LYS A 120 -10.77 -20.70 -9.08
N ASN A 121 -11.97 -20.40 -9.58
CA ASN A 121 -13.04 -21.36 -9.86
C ASN A 121 -13.06 -21.68 -11.36
#